data_AF-A0A1E7FPR9-F1
#
_entry.id   AF-A0A1E7FPR9-F1
#
_cell.length_a   1.000
_cell.length_b   1.000
_cell.length_c   1.000
_cell.angle_alpha   90.00
_cell.angle_beta   90.00
_cell.angle_gamma   90.00
#
_symmetry.space_group_name_H-M   'P 1'
#
loop_
_entity.id
_entity.type
_entity.pdbx_description
1 polymer ?
#
loop_
_entity_poly.entity_id
_entity_poly.type
_entity_poly.pdbx_seq_one_letter_code
_entity_poly.pdbx_strand_id
1 'polypeptide(L)'
;MGTVDELCSFVGVAHAQLLQSIKIQKQKQQKQQQKQQKQQQKGAAAAVVHKRTPTTIIDYGDLSDQLLDIMSRLFDVGSHVAKPPPDTNYEFQPNGIGDGFDPEHVDDLEEWINEMTEELPELTSFILPTGSIIAAQLHVARTVCRRAERKLVPLVVDHKICDPNSLQYLNRLSDFFFVASRWINYIEQQDEIEYRLELEYSENSEQRVPVYRSPLLLDDNDDDDDSDGGK
;
A
#
# COMPACT_ATOMS: atom_id res chain seq x y z
N MET A 1 7.34 18.90 0.12
CA MET A 1 6.77 18.96 1.49
C MET A 1 5.25 18.70 1.49
N GLY A 2 4.39 19.58 0.98
CA GLY A 2 2.93 19.43 1.16
C GLY A 2 2.31 18.10 0.70
N THR A 3 2.83 17.47 -0.36
CA THR A 3 2.37 16.13 -0.80
C THR A 3 2.84 14.99 0.11
N VAL A 4 3.97 15.16 0.82
CA VAL A 4 4.45 14.21 1.84
C VAL A 4 3.58 14.31 3.10
N ASP A 5 3.19 15.53 3.49
CA ASP A 5 2.26 15.77 4.60
C ASP A 5 0.85 15.22 4.30
N GLU A 6 0.38 15.38 3.06
CA GLU A 6 -0.85 14.75 2.58
C GLU A 6 -0.77 13.21 2.68
N LEU A 7 0.35 12.60 2.29
CA LEU A 7 0.57 11.17 2.44
C LEU A 7 0.49 10.76 3.92
N CYS A 8 1.19 11.47 4.82
CA CYS A 8 1.17 11.21 6.25
C CYS A 8 -0.26 11.25 6.82
N SER A 9 -1.08 12.19 6.34
CA SER A 9 -2.49 12.29 6.71
C SER A 9 -3.30 11.05 6.28
N PHE A 10 -3.09 10.54 5.07
CA PHE A 10 -3.76 9.31 4.61
C PHE A 10 -3.32 8.07 5.39
N VAL A 11 -2.03 7.95 5.73
CA VAL A 11 -1.50 6.90 6.59
C VAL A 11 -2.16 6.97 7.98
N GLY A 12 -2.28 8.17 8.54
CA GLY A 12 -2.96 8.39 9.82
C GLY A 12 -4.44 7.99 9.80
N VAL A 13 -5.15 8.20 8.69
CA VAL A 13 -6.54 7.73 8.52
C VAL A 13 -6.60 6.20 8.51
N ALA A 14 -5.71 5.53 7.78
CA ALA A 14 -5.63 4.07 7.75
C ALA A 14 -5.33 3.49 9.14
N HIS A 15 -4.35 4.07 9.85
CA HIS A 15 -4.01 3.69 11.22
C HIS A 15 -5.18 3.89 12.19
N ALA A 16 -5.89 5.02 12.11
CA ALA A 16 -7.07 5.25 12.95
C ALA A 16 -8.19 4.22 12.71
N GLN A 17 -8.41 3.85 11.44
CA GLN A 17 -9.38 2.83 11.06
C GLN A 17 -8.97 1.44 11.59
N LEU A 18 -7.69 1.10 11.51
CA LEU A 18 -7.12 -0.12 12.08
C LEU A 18 -7.36 -0.22 13.59
N LEU A 19 -7.02 0.83 14.35
CA LEU A 19 -7.26 0.88 15.80
C LEU A 19 -8.74 0.74 16.15
N GLN A 20 -9.63 1.33 15.34
CA GLN A 20 -11.06 1.17 15.52
C GLN A 20 -11.50 -0.28 15.32
N SER A 21 -11.00 -0.97 14.29
CA SER A 21 -11.26 -2.39 14.05
C SER A 21 -10.79 -3.26 15.23
N ILE A 22 -9.56 -3.05 15.72
CA ILE A 22 -9.00 -3.76 16.89
C ILE A 22 -9.88 -3.54 18.14
N LYS A 23 -10.29 -2.29 18.40
CA LYS A 23 -11.14 -1.96 19.55
C LYS A 23 -12.51 -2.63 19.47
N ILE A 24 -13.12 -2.65 18.28
CA ILE A 24 -14.41 -3.32 18.05
C ILE A 24 -14.29 -4.83 18.32
N GLN A 25 -13.21 -5.47 17.85
CA GLN A 25 -12.96 -6.89 18.09
C GLN A 25 -12.83 -7.20 19.59
N LYS A 26 -12.02 -6.44 20.33
CA LYS A 26 -11.85 -6.59 21.78
C LYS A 26 -13.19 -6.43 22.53
N GLN A 27 -14.03 -5.47 22.14
CA GLN A 27 -15.36 -5.29 22.75
C GLN A 27 -16.31 -6.46 22.46
N LYS A 28 -16.31 -6.98 21.22
CA LYS A 28 -17.10 -8.17 20.85
C LYS A 28 -16.67 -9.38 21.67
N GLN A 29 -15.36 -9.59 21.83
CA GLN A 29 -14.79 -10.68 22.62
C GLN A 29 -15.22 -10.60 24.10
N GLN A 30 -15.08 -9.43 24.73
CA GLN A 30 -15.50 -9.22 26.13
C GLN A 30 -16.99 -9.47 26.33
N LYS A 31 -17.85 -8.98 25.41
CA LYS A 31 -19.30 -9.22 25.46
C LYS A 31 -19.63 -10.71 25.33
N GLN A 32 -18.90 -11.46 24.51
CA GLN A 32 -19.10 -12.91 24.36
C GLN A 32 -18.68 -13.66 25.64
N GLN A 33 -17.53 -13.32 26.23
CA GLN A 33 -17.07 -13.92 27.48
C GLN A 33 -18.06 -13.67 28.63
N GLN A 34 -18.57 -12.44 28.77
CA GLN A 34 -19.58 -12.11 29.78
C GLN A 34 -20.90 -12.87 29.59
N LYS A 35 -21.34 -13.07 28.34
CA LYS A 35 -22.54 -13.89 28.04
C LYS A 35 -22.33 -15.36 28.41
N GLN A 36 -21.16 -15.92 28.15
CA GLN A 36 -20.82 -17.31 28.50
C GLN A 36 -20.77 -17.50 30.02
N GLN A 37 -20.14 -16.58 30.76
CA GLN A 37 -20.09 -16.64 32.23
C GLN A 37 -21.49 -16.54 32.86
N LYS A 38 -22.35 -15.64 32.36
CA LYS A 38 -23.75 -15.52 32.82
C LYS A 38 -24.59 -16.76 32.49
N GLN A 39 -24.34 -17.46 31.38
CA GLN A 39 -25.01 -18.71 31.03
C GLN A 39 -24.56 -19.88 31.92
N GLN A 40 -23.28 -19.94 32.27
CA GLN A 40 -22.74 -20.97 33.18
C GLN A 40 -23.27 -20.78 34.62
N GLN A 41 -23.42 -19.54 35.10
CA GLN A 41 -23.96 -19.25 36.44
C GLN A 41 -25.48 -19.46 36.55
N LYS A 42 -26.24 -19.39 35.44
CA LYS A 42 -27.70 -19.54 35.44
C LYS A 42 -28.22 -20.97 35.41
N GLY A 43 -27.34 -21.99 35.42
CA GLY A 43 -27.70 -23.41 35.51
C GLY A 43 -28.81 -23.82 34.54
N ALA A 44 -28.49 -24.15 33.28
CA ALA A 44 -29.51 -24.55 32.31
C ALA A 44 -29.23 -25.92 31.69
N ALA A 45 -30.07 -26.88 32.07
CA ALA A 45 -30.59 -27.88 31.16
C ALA A 45 -31.24 -27.16 29.97
N ALA A 46 -30.56 -27.15 28.82
CA ALA A 46 -31.12 -27.11 27.48
C ALA A 46 -29.94 -27.03 26.50
N ALA A 47 -29.56 -28.19 25.97
CA ALA A 47 -28.69 -28.29 24.80
C ALA A 47 -29.44 -27.74 23.57
N VAL A 48 -29.49 -26.42 23.42
CA VAL A 48 -29.90 -25.80 22.16
C VAL A 48 -28.64 -25.60 21.33
N VAL A 49 -28.48 -26.45 20.32
CA VAL A 49 -27.47 -26.36 19.28
C VAL A 49 -27.71 -25.08 18.48
N HIS A 50 -27.23 -23.94 18.99
CA HIS A 50 -27.03 -22.75 18.17
C HIS A 50 -25.74 -22.97 17.39
N LYS A 51 -25.85 -23.05 16.06
CA LYS A 51 -24.71 -22.92 15.14
C LYS A 51 -24.02 -21.59 15.45
N ARG A 52 -23.00 -21.62 16.31
CA ARG A 52 -22.15 -20.46 16.63
C ARG A 52 -21.27 -20.24 15.40
N THR A 53 -21.48 -19.15 14.67
CA THR A 53 -20.46 -18.63 13.76
C THR A 53 -19.25 -18.25 14.62
N PRO A 54 -18.06 -18.85 14.43
CA PRO A 54 -16.87 -18.43 15.16
C PRO A 54 -16.59 -16.97 14.80
N THR A 55 -16.52 -16.10 15.81
CA THR A 55 -15.95 -14.76 15.61
C THR A 55 -14.45 -14.95 15.57
N THR A 56 -13.89 -15.13 14.38
CA THR A 56 -12.44 -15.18 14.19
C THR A 56 -11.88 -13.82 14.59
N ILE A 57 -10.98 -13.81 15.56
CA ILE A 57 -10.21 -12.61 15.92
C ILE A 57 -9.16 -12.47 14.84
N ILE A 58 -9.09 -11.30 14.23
CA ILE A 58 -8.14 -11.00 13.17
C ILE A 58 -6.92 -10.40 13.86
N ASP A 59 -5.77 -11.01 13.63
CA ASP A 59 -4.49 -10.51 14.11
C ASP A 59 -3.90 -9.59 13.03
N TYR A 60 -3.63 -8.34 13.41
CA TYR A 60 -3.03 -7.36 12.51
C TYR A 60 -1.51 -7.24 12.72
N GLY A 61 -0.91 -8.15 13.49
CA GLY A 61 0.52 -8.17 13.75
C GLY A 61 1.01 -6.81 14.24
N ASP A 62 2.17 -6.40 13.73
CA ASP A 62 2.82 -5.14 14.08
C ASP A 62 2.44 -3.97 13.15
N LEU A 63 1.46 -4.15 12.26
CA LEU A 63 1.07 -3.14 11.27
C LEU A 63 0.71 -1.79 11.89
N SER A 64 0.12 -1.79 13.09
CA SER A 64 -0.19 -0.53 13.79
C SER A 64 1.07 0.27 14.12
N ASP A 65 2.10 -0.40 14.60
CA ASP A 65 3.35 0.23 15.00
C ASP A 65 4.18 0.60 13.76
N GLN A 66 4.19 -0.25 12.73
CA GLN A 66 4.79 0.03 11.43
C GLN A 66 4.20 1.31 10.79
N LEU A 67 2.86 1.47 10.80
CA LEU A 67 2.22 2.68 10.26
C LEU A 67 2.60 3.94 11.06
N LEU A 68 2.77 3.84 12.38
CA LEU A 68 3.24 4.96 13.21
C LEU A 68 4.71 5.31 12.92
N ASP A 69 5.55 4.30 12.70
CA ASP A 69 6.93 4.52 12.32
C ASP A 69 7.01 5.23 10.95
N ILE A 70 6.25 4.73 9.97
CA ILE A 70 6.11 5.36 8.65
C ILE A 70 5.68 6.82 8.77
N MET A 71 4.68 7.14 9.60
CA MET A 71 4.27 8.54 9.82
C MET A 71 5.43 9.40 10.33
N SER A 72 6.24 8.87 11.24
CA SER A 72 7.43 9.55 11.76
C SER A 72 8.48 9.76 10.67
N ARG A 73 8.77 8.73 9.87
CA ARG A 73 9.68 8.83 8.72
C ARG A 73 9.21 9.82 7.66
N LEU A 74 7.90 9.93 7.44
CA LEU A 74 7.34 10.93 6.53
C LEU A 74 7.55 12.36 7.05
N PHE A 75 7.54 12.58 8.36
CA PHE A 75 7.97 13.86 8.94
C PHE A 75 9.46 14.12 8.69
N ASP A 76 10.30 13.09 8.85
CA ASP A 76 11.74 13.19 8.56
C ASP A 76 11.98 13.57 7.09
N VAL A 77 11.34 12.87 6.14
CA VAL A 77 11.38 13.23 4.70
C VAL A 77 10.87 14.66 4.48
N GLY A 78 9.76 15.03 5.11
CA GLY A 78 9.17 16.36 5.01
C GLY A 78 10.13 17.47 5.46
N SER A 79 10.85 17.24 6.57
CA SER A 79 11.87 18.14 7.12
C SER A 79 13.03 18.35 6.14
N HIS A 80 13.54 17.27 5.54
CA HIS A 80 14.62 17.35 4.54
C HIS A 80 14.20 18.15 3.31
N VAL A 81 13.01 17.90 2.78
CA VAL A 81 12.50 18.62 1.60
C VAL A 81 12.19 20.10 1.88
N ALA A 82 11.99 20.48 3.15
CA ALA A 82 11.69 21.85 3.54
C ALA A 82 12.92 22.72 3.78
N LYS A 83 14.12 22.14 3.87
CA LYS A 83 15.38 22.88 4.08
C LYS A 83 15.77 23.59 2.78
N PRO A 84 15.83 24.93 2.75
CA PRO A 84 16.33 25.64 1.58
C PRO A 84 17.83 25.35 1.39
N PRO A 85 18.30 25.24 0.14
CA PRO A 85 19.73 25.13 -0.12
C PRO A 85 20.44 26.39 0.43
N PRO A 86 21.55 26.24 1.17
CA PRO A 86 22.26 27.36 1.80
C PRO A 86 22.83 28.37 0.78
N ASP A 87 23.12 27.93 -0.45
CA ASP A 87 23.56 28.77 -1.55
C ASP A 87 23.11 28.20 -2.92
N THR A 88 23.39 28.93 -4.00
CA THR A 88 22.96 28.60 -5.36
C THR A 88 23.70 27.42 -6.00
N ASN A 89 24.85 27.04 -5.45
CA ASN A 89 25.70 25.94 -5.93
C ASN A 89 25.66 24.73 -4.99
N TYR A 90 24.71 24.70 -4.06
CA TYR A 90 24.57 23.61 -3.11
C TYR A 90 24.13 22.35 -3.84
N GLU A 91 24.94 21.31 -3.71
CA GLU A 91 24.52 19.92 -3.94
C GLU A 91 24.50 19.22 -2.58
N PHE A 92 23.46 18.44 -2.33
CA PHE A 92 23.36 17.58 -1.16
C PHE A 92 24.55 16.63 -1.12
N GLN A 93 25.27 16.64 0.00
CA GLN A 93 26.34 15.70 0.28
C GLN A 93 26.01 15.01 1.61
N PRO A 94 26.07 13.67 1.67
CA PRO A 94 25.88 12.94 2.92
C PRO A 94 27.07 13.21 3.84
N ASN A 95 26.97 14.24 4.68
CA ASN A 95 28.09 14.74 5.50
C ASN A 95 28.28 13.99 6.84
N GLY A 96 27.99 12.69 6.88
CA GLY A 96 28.09 11.87 8.08
C GLY A 96 26.85 11.90 8.97
N ILE A 97 27.01 11.52 10.24
CA ILE A 97 25.92 11.20 11.19
C ILE A 97 24.98 12.41 11.39
N GLY A 98 23.71 12.26 11.00
CA GLY A 98 22.62 13.17 11.37
C GLY A 98 22.16 14.17 10.29
N ASP A 99 22.83 14.26 9.14
CA ASP A 99 22.47 15.20 8.06
C ASP A 99 21.79 14.53 6.84
N GLY A 100 21.37 13.26 6.96
CA GLY A 100 20.68 12.51 5.92
C GLY A 100 19.56 11.61 6.45
N PHE A 101 18.76 11.08 5.53
CA PHE A 101 17.74 10.07 5.76
C PHE A 101 18.43 8.70 5.87
N ASP A 102 18.17 8.01 7.00
CA ASP A 102 18.82 6.74 7.32
C ASP A 102 18.41 5.66 6.30
N PRO A 103 19.37 5.02 5.61
CA PRO A 103 19.05 3.93 4.68
C PRO A 103 18.46 2.70 5.38
N GLU A 104 18.68 2.50 6.69
CA GLU A 104 18.11 1.37 7.44
C GLU A 104 16.58 1.35 7.38
N HIS A 105 15.93 2.52 7.23
CA HIS A 105 14.47 2.59 7.05
C HIS A 105 13.96 1.96 5.75
N VAL A 106 14.82 1.85 4.73
CA VAL A 106 14.48 1.11 3.51
C VAL A 106 14.54 -0.38 3.79
N ASP A 107 15.54 -0.84 4.54
CA ASP A 107 15.72 -2.23 4.93
C ASP A 107 14.55 -2.69 5.82
N ASP A 108 14.11 -1.86 6.78
CA ASP A 108 12.92 -2.11 7.61
C ASP A 108 11.67 -2.37 6.75
N LEU A 109 11.45 -1.55 5.71
CA LEU A 109 10.31 -1.73 4.80
C LEU A 109 10.42 -3.03 4.00
N GLU A 110 11.62 -3.40 3.57
CA GLU A 110 11.86 -4.65 2.83
C GLU A 110 11.59 -5.87 3.70
N GLU A 111 12.01 -5.84 4.97
CA GLU A 111 11.70 -6.89 5.95
C GLU A 111 10.19 -7.05 6.13
N TRP A 112 9.47 -5.96 6.41
CA TRP A 112 8.01 -6.01 6.60
C TRP A 112 7.27 -6.46 5.35
N ILE A 113 7.74 -6.06 4.16
CA ILE A 113 7.19 -6.54 2.89
C ILE A 113 7.37 -8.05 2.76
N ASN A 114 8.55 -8.57 3.07
CA ASN A 114 8.85 -10.00 2.96
C ASN A 114 7.96 -10.81 3.90
N GLU A 115 7.84 -10.40 5.17
CA GLU A 115 6.99 -11.05 6.17
C GLU A 115 5.52 -11.17 5.71
N MET A 116 4.93 -10.07 5.24
CA MET A 116 3.55 -10.08 4.72
C MET A 116 3.42 -10.89 3.44
N THR A 117 4.45 -10.89 2.58
CA THR A 117 4.43 -11.61 1.30
C THR A 117 4.47 -13.12 1.49
N GLU A 118 5.16 -13.62 2.53
CA GLU A 118 5.22 -15.05 2.84
C GLU A 118 3.86 -15.68 3.14
N GLU A 119 2.92 -14.89 3.69
CA GLU A 119 1.55 -15.35 3.97
C GLU A 119 0.61 -15.25 2.76
N LEU A 120 0.97 -14.44 1.77
CA LEU A 120 0.08 -14.09 0.66
C LEU A 120 0.07 -15.15 -0.44
N PRO A 121 -1.09 -15.39 -1.07
CA PRO A 121 -1.13 -16.15 -2.31
C PRO A 121 -0.39 -15.42 -3.43
N GLU A 122 0.21 -16.20 -4.34
CA GLU A 122 0.93 -15.69 -5.50
C GLU A 122 0.03 -14.75 -6.34
N LEU A 123 0.58 -13.60 -6.72
CA LEU A 123 -0.12 -12.62 -7.53
C LEU A 123 -0.06 -13.04 -9.00
N THR A 124 -1.19 -13.56 -9.52
CA THR A 124 -1.26 -14.07 -10.90
C THR A 124 -1.88 -13.08 -11.89
N SER A 125 -2.54 -12.03 -11.40
CA SER A 125 -3.25 -11.03 -12.20
C SER A 125 -3.20 -9.65 -11.55
N PHE A 126 -3.52 -8.60 -12.30
CA PHE A 126 -3.68 -7.27 -11.71
C PHE A 126 -4.93 -7.24 -10.82
N ILE A 127 -4.80 -6.64 -9.64
CA ILE A 127 -5.91 -6.49 -8.69
C ILE A 127 -6.43 -5.05 -8.68
N LEU A 128 -7.73 -4.89 -8.50
CA LEU A 128 -8.36 -3.60 -8.29
C LEU A 128 -8.05 -3.08 -6.87
N PRO A 129 -7.80 -1.78 -6.69
CA PRO A 129 -7.48 -1.19 -5.40
C PRO A 129 -8.73 -1.09 -4.50
N THR A 130 -9.14 -2.20 -3.91
CA THR A 130 -10.38 -2.33 -3.14
C THR A 130 -10.30 -3.46 -2.11
N GLY A 131 -11.44 -3.89 -1.57
CA GLY A 131 -11.55 -4.89 -0.52
C GLY A 131 -12.04 -4.24 0.77
N SER A 132 -11.31 -4.44 1.87
CA SER A 132 -11.66 -3.81 3.13
C SER A 132 -11.42 -2.30 3.13
N ILE A 133 -12.03 -1.60 4.09
CA ILE A 133 -11.86 -0.14 4.22
C ILE A 133 -10.38 0.21 4.46
N ILE A 134 -9.68 -0.58 5.29
CA ILE A 134 -8.26 -0.36 5.59
C ILE A 134 -7.42 -0.61 4.34
N ALA A 135 -7.65 -1.73 3.63
CA ALA A 135 -6.94 -2.03 2.38
C ALA A 135 -7.16 -0.95 1.31
N ALA A 136 -8.40 -0.48 1.13
CA ALA A 136 -8.70 0.60 0.20
C ALA A 136 -7.98 1.91 0.58
N GLN A 137 -7.90 2.25 1.87
CA GLN A 137 -7.17 3.42 2.35
C GLN A 137 -5.66 3.29 2.13
N LEU A 138 -5.08 2.10 2.32
CA LEU A 138 -3.67 1.84 2.03
C LEU A 138 -3.39 1.93 0.52
N HIS A 139 -4.30 1.48 -0.34
CA HIS A 139 -4.18 1.72 -1.77
C HIS A 139 -4.26 3.20 -2.15
N VAL A 140 -5.06 4.01 -1.45
CA VAL A 140 -5.04 5.47 -1.61
C VAL A 140 -3.67 6.02 -1.20
N ALA A 141 -3.17 5.66 -0.01
CA ALA A 141 -1.84 6.06 0.47
C ALA A 141 -0.74 5.70 -0.53
N ARG A 142 -0.79 4.50 -1.14
CA ARG A 142 0.10 4.07 -2.24
C ARG A 142 0.13 5.07 -3.39
N THR A 143 -1.03 5.51 -3.88
CA THR A 143 -1.10 6.45 -5.01
C THR A 143 -0.59 7.85 -4.64
N VAL A 144 -0.85 8.30 -3.42
CA VAL A 144 -0.33 9.57 -2.90
C VAL A 144 1.18 9.49 -2.70
N CYS A 145 1.70 8.35 -2.25
CA CYS A 145 3.12 8.07 -2.12
C CYS A 145 3.85 8.16 -3.47
N ARG A 146 3.33 7.47 -4.50
CA ARG A 146 3.86 7.60 -5.88
C ARG A 146 3.77 9.04 -6.41
N ARG A 147 2.77 9.83 -5.98
CA ARG A 147 2.67 11.26 -6.33
C ARG A 147 3.70 12.12 -5.57
N ALA A 148 3.99 11.81 -4.31
CA ALA A 148 5.04 12.45 -3.54
C ALA A 148 6.42 12.15 -4.15
N GLU A 149 6.67 10.89 -4.50
CA GLU A 149 7.87 10.41 -5.19
C GLU A 149 8.10 11.19 -6.49
N ARG A 150 7.12 11.25 -7.40
CA ARG A 150 7.25 12.02 -8.66
C ARG A 150 7.62 13.49 -8.45
N LYS A 151 7.19 14.10 -7.35
CA LYS A 151 7.56 15.48 -6.99
C LYS A 151 8.94 15.58 -6.37
N LEU A 152 9.43 14.51 -5.74
CA LEU A 152 10.76 14.46 -5.13
C LEU A 152 11.86 14.16 -6.16
N VAL A 153 11.56 13.35 -7.18
CA VAL A 153 12.48 12.99 -8.27
C VAL A 153 13.28 14.19 -8.82
N PRO A 154 12.66 15.29 -9.30
CA PRO A 154 13.44 16.40 -9.86
C PRO A 154 14.34 17.09 -8.81
N LEU A 155 13.93 17.09 -7.53
CA LEU A 155 14.73 17.69 -6.46
C LEU A 155 16.00 16.88 -6.16
N VAL A 156 15.93 15.55 -6.35
CA VAL A 156 17.04 14.61 -6.09
C VAL A 156 17.90 14.41 -7.33
N VAL A 157 17.29 14.16 -8.49
CA VAL A 157 18.00 13.77 -9.71
C VAL A 157 18.51 14.98 -10.49
N ASP A 158 17.64 15.97 -10.72
CA ASP A 158 17.99 17.11 -11.58
C ASP A 158 18.70 18.21 -10.79
N HIS A 159 18.17 18.53 -9.60
CA HIS A 159 18.70 19.61 -8.77
C HIS A 159 19.71 19.13 -7.72
N LYS A 160 19.72 17.84 -7.37
CA LYS A 160 20.59 17.26 -6.32
C LYS A 160 20.58 18.03 -5.00
N ILE A 161 19.45 18.64 -4.64
CA ILE A 161 19.30 19.42 -3.41
C ILE A 161 18.63 18.64 -2.28
N CYS A 162 18.21 17.40 -2.54
CA CYS A 162 17.54 16.52 -1.60
C CYS A 162 18.25 15.18 -1.53
N ASP A 163 18.07 14.50 -0.39
CA ASP A 163 18.70 13.21 -0.12
C ASP A 163 18.14 12.08 -1.04
N PRO A 164 18.99 11.36 -1.78
CA PRO A 164 18.59 10.18 -2.55
C PRO A 164 17.95 9.06 -1.72
N ASN A 165 18.32 8.90 -0.45
CA ASN A 165 17.75 7.87 0.42
C ASN A 165 16.27 8.13 0.71
N SER A 166 15.87 9.41 0.82
CA SER A 166 14.44 9.77 0.95
C SER A 166 13.63 9.36 -0.29
N LEU A 167 14.23 9.43 -1.47
CA LEU A 167 13.58 8.99 -2.71
C LEU A 167 13.46 7.47 -2.76
N GLN A 168 14.52 6.74 -2.40
CA GLN A 168 14.49 5.27 -2.30
C GLN A 168 13.45 4.80 -1.29
N TYR A 169 13.35 5.49 -0.14
CA TYR A 169 12.33 5.19 0.86
C TYR A 169 10.90 5.36 0.31
N LEU A 170 10.57 6.46 -0.38
CA LEU A 170 9.24 6.61 -0.98
C LEU A 170 8.97 5.57 -2.10
N ASN A 171 10.01 5.15 -2.82
CA ASN A 171 9.92 4.08 -3.81
C ASN A 171 9.66 2.71 -3.15
N ARG A 172 10.27 2.40 -2.02
CA ARG A 172 9.95 1.16 -1.30
C ARG A 172 8.61 1.24 -0.55
N LEU A 173 8.29 2.41 -0.01
CA LEU A 173 7.10 2.63 0.83
C LEU A 173 5.78 2.39 0.10
N SER A 174 5.67 2.73 -1.19
CA SER A 174 4.43 2.38 -1.89
C SER A 174 4.33 0.90 -2.26
N ASP A 175 5.44 0.18 -2.35
CA ASP A 175 5.40 -1.28 -2.47
C ASP A 175 4.90 -1.89 -1.15
N PHE A 176 5.37 -1.36 -0.01
CA PHE A 176 4.83 -1.69 1.31
C PHE A 176 3.31 -1.45 1.36
N PHE A 177 2.82 -0.29 0.92
CA PHE A 177 1.37 -0.04 0.91
C PHE A 177 0.62 -1.01 -0.01
N PHE A 178 1.20 -1.43 -1.13
CA PHE A 178 0.58 -2.43 -2.00
C PHE A 178 0.46 -3.78 -1.26
N VAL A 179 1.56 -4.29 -0.71
CA VAL A 179 1.62 -5.58 -0.02
C VAL A 179 0.75 -5.56 1.24
N ALA A 180 0.83 -4.51 2.06
CA ALA A 180 -0.01 -4.35 3.24
C ALA A 180 -1.51 -4.31 2.91
N SER A 181 -1.90 -3.69 1.78
CA SER A 181 -3.30 -3.70 1.33
C SER A 181 -3.79 -5.12 1.03
N ARG A 182 -2.96 -5.92 0.35
CA ARG A 182 -3.25 -7.33 0.05
C ARG A 182 -3.32 -8.17 1.31
N TRP A 183 -2.34 -8.02 2.18
CA TRP A 183 -2.25 -8.75 3.45
C TRP A 183 -3.47 -8.48 4.34
N ILE A 184 -3.91 -7.22 4.45
CA ILE A 184 -5.13 -6.86 5.17
C ILE A 184 -6.36 -7.57 4.57
N ASN A 185 -6.52 -7.58 3.23
CA ASN A 185 -7.63 -8.29 2.61
C ASN A 185 -7.58 -9.79 2.94
N TYR A 186 -6.39 -10.39 2.89
CA TYR A 186 -6.18 -11.81 3.19
C TYR A 186 -6.57 -12.17 4.63
N ILE A 187 -6.06 -11.47 5.64
CA ILE A 187 -6.37 -11.75 7.05
C ILE A 187 -7.83 -11.41 7.41
N GLU A 188 -8.45 -10.45 6.71
CA GLU A 188 -9.86 -10.10 6.87
C GLU A 188 -10.80 -10.97 6.00
N GLN A 189 -10.26 -11.99 5.30
CA GLN A 189 -11.00 -12.91 4.45
C GLN A 189 -11.84 -12.18 3.39
N GLN A 190 -11.27 -11.11 2.81
CA GLN A 190 -11.83 -10.38 1.68
C GLN A 190 -11.14 -10.85 0.40
N ASP A 191 -11.93 -11.28 -0.58
CA ASP A 191 -11.39 -11.71 -1.88
C ASP A 191 -10.79 -10.52 -2.64
N GLU A 192 -9.62 -10.73 -3.23
CA GLU A 192 -9.03 -9.77 -4.17
C GLU A 192 -9.85 -9.75 -5.46
N ILE A 193 -10.20 -8.55 -5.94
CA ILE A 193 -10.97 -8.39 -7.18
C ILE A 193 -10.00 -8.21 -8.34
N GLU A 194 -9.95 -9.19 -9.23
CA GLU A 194 -9.13 -9.11 -10.44
C GLU A 194 -9.60 -8.02 -11.40
N TYR A 195 -8.65 -7.36 -12.05
CA TYR A 195 -8.91 -6.43 -13.12
C TYR A 195 -9.53 -7.16 -14.31
N ARG A 196 -10.68 -6.66 -14.77
CA ARG A 196 -11.38 -7.20 -15.94
C ARG A 196 -10.83 -6.55 -17.21
N LEU A 197 -10.17 -7.34 -18.04
CA LEU A 197 -9.75 -6.92 -19.38
C LEU A 197 -10.99 -6.62 -20.24
N GLU A 198 -10.98 -5.48 -20.91
CA GLU A 198 -11.98 -5.16 -21.94
C GLU A 198 -11.72 -6.04 -23.17
N LEU A 199 -12.72 -6.80 -23.59
CA LEU A 199 -12.63 -7.63 -24.79
C LEU A 199 -13.00 -6.78 -26.00
N GLU A 200 -12.05 -6.56 -26.90
CA GLU A 200 -12.35 -6.04 -28.23
C GLU A 200 -12.87 -7.19 -29.12
N TYR A 201 -13.89 -6.90 -29.92
CA TYR A 201 -14.43 -7.81 -30.91
C TYR A 201 -14.06 -7.29 -32.30
N SER A 202 -13.32 -8.08 -33.08
CA SER A 202 -13.10 -7.79 -34.50
C SER A 202 -14.41 -7.93 -35.28
N GLU A 203 -14.81 -6.91 -36.03
CA GLU A 203 -16.00 -6.94 -36.90
C GLU A 203 -15.80 -7.80 -38.18
N ASN A 204 -14.57 -8.26 -38.45
CA ASN A 204 -14.19 -8.79 -39.77
C ASN A 204 -14.14 -10.33 -39.92
N SER A 205 -14.68 -11.10 -38.98
CA SER A 205 -14.87 -12.54 -39.18
C SER A 205 -16.21 -12.98 -38.59
N GLU A 206 -16.94 -13.86 -39.29
CA GLU A 206 -18.23 -14.44 -38.90
C GLU A 206 -18.24 -15.19 -37.53
N GLN A 207 -17.14 -15.12 -36.78
CA GLN A 207 -17.00 -15.58 -35.41
C GLN A 207 -16.48 -14.44 -34.53
N ARG A 208 -17.20 -14.14 -33.43
CA ARG A 208 -16.74 -13.26 -32.37
C ARG A 208 -15.58 -13.92 -31.63
N VAL A 209 -14.35 -13.59 -32.02
CA VAL A 209 -13.16 -14.05 -31.29
C VAL A 209 -12.71 -12.92 -30.35
N PRO A 210 -12.57 -13.18 -29.04
CA PRO A 210 -12.04 -12.17 -28.11
C PRO A 210 -10.58 -11.86 -28.45
N VAL A 211 -10.26 -10.58 -28.67
CA VAL A 211 -8.88 -10.11 -28.83
C VAL A 211 -8.41 -9.54 -27.49
N TYR A 212 -7.37 -10.16 -26.92
CA TYR A 212 -6.75 -9.66 -25.69
C TYR A 212 -5.74 -8.58 -26.03
N ARG A 213 -5.98 -7.33 -25.62
CA ARG A 213 -4.93 -6.30 -25.59
C ARG A 213 -4.21 -6.41 -24.25
N SER A 214 -3.06 -7.09 -24.22
CA SER A 214 -2.21 -7.10 -23.03
C SER A 214 -1.66 -5.69 -22.81
N PRO A 215 -1.89 -5.04 -21.65
CA PRO A 215 -1.30 -3.73 -21.36
C PRO A 215 0.23 -3.77 -21.23
N LEU A 216 0.83 -4.97 -21.19
CA LEU A 216 2.25 -5.20 -20.95
C LEU A 216 3.08 -5.41 -22.23
N LEU A 217 2.48 -5.29 -23.42
CA LEU A 217 3.20 -5.22 -24.69
C LEU A 217 2.99 -3.83 -25.25
N LEU A 218 3.94 -2.93 -24.95
CA LEU A 218 4.20 -1.80 -25.83
C LEU A 218 4.63 -2.42 -27.16
N ASP A 219 3.88 -2.14 -28.23
CA ASP A 219 4.31 -2.50 -29.57
C ASP A 219 5.61 -1.72 -29.85
N ASP A 220 6.76 -2.39 -29.73
CA ASP A 220 8.08 -1.87 -30.13
C ASP A 220 8.21 -1.78 -31.66
N ASN A 221 7.16 -1.31 -32.36
CA ASN A 221 7.17 -1.10 -33.81
C ASN A 221 6.68 0.31 -34.14
N ASP A 222 7.35 1.32 -33.59
CA ASP A 222 7.59 2.55 -34.35
C ASP A 222 8.90 2.33 -35.14
N ASP A 223 8.82 1.44 -36.14
CA ASP A 223 9.79 1.45 -37.23
C ASP A 223 9.46 2.69 -38.07
N ASP A 224 10.30 3.71 -37.92
CA ASP A 224 10.40 4.86 -38.82
C ASP A 224 10.67 4.38 -40.26
N ASP A 225 9.62 4.02 -40.99
CA ASP A 225 9.66 3.86 -42.45
C ASP A 225 9.58 5.25 -43.09
N ASP A 226 10.70 5.97 -43.02
CA ASP A 226 10.98 7.14 -43.83
C ASP A 226 11.22 6.68 -45.28
N SER A 227 10.11 6.37 -45.97
CA SER A 227 10.10 6.19 -47.42
C SER A 227 8.93 6.92 -48.07
N ASP A 228 9.10 8.22 -48.31
CA ASP A 228 8.47 8.84 -49.49
C ASP A 228 9.46 9.72 -50.25
N GLY A 229 9.92 9.16 -51.37
CA GLY A 229 10.49 9.93 -52.46
C GLY A 229 9.44 10.13 -53.54
N GLY A 230 9.11 11.40 -53.82
CA GLY A 230 8.85 11.83 -55.19
C GLY A 230 7.60 12.69 -55.43
N LYS A 231 7.80 14.01 -55.50
CA LYS A 231 7.83 14.76 -56.77
C LYS A 231 8.29 16.20 -56.56
#